data_AF-A0A4S8HZC3-F1
#
_entry.id   AF-A0A4S8HZC3-F1
#
_cell.length_a   1.000
_cell.length_b   1.000
_cell.length_c   1.000
_cell.angle_alpha   90.00
_cell.angle_beta   90.00
_cell.angle_gamma   90.00
#
_symmetry.space_group_name_H-M   'P 1'
#
loop_
_entity.id
_entity.type
_entity.pdbx_description
1 polymer ?
#
loop_
_entity_poly.entity_id
_entity_poly.type
_entity_poly.pdbx_seq_one_letter_code
_entity_poly.pdbx_strand_id
1 'polypeptide(L)'
;MKGLTTFWKIFRAVCIVQLVLVAFLGVQAFAMLFYKSNILVRCIDLAAYTLVFLFVYHGLSILNYNYPDVPLSPRQKRVFNILYLINFILIAYLFAQVVNTWWMVHIVFDSEIQKNNNWVMATAVLLLSWFIFLIHLAFLAGMFRLRRFIHQNTVGSWYEQFDQKP
;
A
#
# COMPACT_ATOMS: atom_id res chain seq x y z
N MET A 1 -24.57 13.90 -9.16
CA MET A 1 -23.32 13.16 -8.87
C MET A 1 -22.75 13.68 -7.56
N LYS A 2 -22.86 12.94 -6.44
CA LYS A 2 -22.25 13.36 -5.17
C LYS A 2 -20.73 13.24 -5.33
N GLY A 3 -20.04 14.39 -5.32
CA GLY A 3 -18.59 14.43 -5.50
C GLY A 3 -17.85 13.58 -4.47
N LEU A 4 -16.69 13.04 -4.85
CA LEU A 4 -15.78 12.37 -3.94
C LEU A 4 -15.51 13.28 -2.73
N THR A 5 -15.70 12.79 -1.51
CA THR A 5 -15.39 13.58 -0.31
C THR A 5 -13.89 13.88 -0.28
N THR A 6 -13.49 14.96 0.42
CA THR A 6 -12.07 15.35 0.54
C THR A 6 -11.19 14.20 1.03
N PHE A 7 -11.70 13.37 1.94
CA PHE A 7 -11.02 12.17 2.42
C PHE A 7 -10.66 11.21 1.27
N TRP A 8 -11.61 10.90 0.39
CA TRP A 8 -11.38 9.98 -0.73
C TRP A 8 -10.47 10.56 -1.81
N LYS A 9 -10.46 11.90 -1.98
CA LYS A 9 -9.52 12.57 -2.88
C LYS A 9 -8.09 12.42 -2.36
N ILE A 10 -7.89 12.66 -1.06
CA ILE A 10 -6.60 12.46 -0.40
C ILE A 10 -6.18 11.00 -0.49
N PHE A 11 -7.08 10.06 -0.16
CA PHE A 11 -6.80 8.63 -0.26
C PHE A 11 -6.38 8.23 -1.69
N ARG A 12 -7.11 8.70 -2.72
CA ARG A 12 -6.74 8.47 -4.13
C ARG A 12 -5.33 8.98 -4.45
N ALA A 13 -4.99 10.19 -3.99
CA ALA A 13 -3.65 10.75 -4.18
C ALA A 13 -2.58 9.88 -3.50
N VAL A 14 -2.80 9.47 -2.25
CA VAL A 14 -1.90 8.57 -1.51
C VAL A 14 -1.71 7.24 -2.26
N CYS A 15 -2.78 6.64 -2.77
CA CYS A 15 -2.69 5.42 -3.56
C CYS A 15 -1.86 5.60 -4.85
N ILE A 16 -2.02 6.73 -5.54
CA ILE A 16 -1.22 7.02 -6.75
C ILE A 16 0.27 7.14 -6.39
N VAL A 17 0.59 7.88 -5.32
CA VAL A 17 1.97 8.00 -4.84
C VAL A 17 2.53 6.62 -4.47
N GLN A 18 1.77 5.80 -3.75
CA GLN A 18 2.18 4.44 -3.39
C GLN A 18 2.43 3.57 -4.63
N LEU A 19 1.57 3.65 -5.64
CA LEU A 19 1.71 2.87 -6.87
C LEU A 19 2.99 3.22 -7.63
N VAL A 20 3.33 4.52 -7.70
CA VAL A 20 4.60 5.00 -8.27
C VAL A 20 5.80 4.52 -7.45
N LEU A 21 5.76 4.66 -6.13
CA LEU A 21 6.85 4.22 -5.25
C LEU A 21 7.12 2.72 -5.36
N VAL A 22 6.06 1.91 -5.30
CA VAL A 22 6.16 0.45 -5.36
C VAL A 22 6.63 -0.02 -6.74
N ALA A 23 6.20 0.65 -7.82
CA ALA A 23 6.72 0.37 -9.16
C ALA A 23 8.22 0.68 -9.25
N PHE A 24 8.67 1.82 -8.71
CA PHE A 24 10.08 2.18 -8.66
C PHE A 24 10.92 1.16 -7.87
N LEU A 25 10.47 0.76 -6.68
CA LEU A 25 11.14 -0.26 -5.87
C LEU A 25 11.14 -1.64 -6.53
N GLY A 26 10.05 -1.99 -7.23
CA GLY A 26 9.96 -3.22 -8.01
C GLY A 26 11.00 -3.26 -9.13
N VAL A 27 11.17 -2.15 -9.87
CA VAL A 27 12.22 -2.02 -10.89
C VAL A 27 13.63 -2.11 -10.29
N GLN A 28 13.85 -1.47 -9.13
CA GLN A 28 15.13 -1.57 -8.43
C GLN A 28 15.42 -3.00 -7.96
N ALA A 29 14.44 -3.68 -7.37
CA ALA A 29 14.56 -5.08 -6.96
C ALA A 29 14.83 -6.01 -8.15
N PHE A 30 14.17 -5.75 -9.28
CA PHE A 30 14.41 -6.47 -10.54
C PHE A 30 15.83 -6.25 -11.06
N ALA A 31 16.32 -5.00 -11.10
CA ALA A 31 17.68 -4.69 -11.52
C ALA A 31 18.72 -5.41 -10.63
N MET A 32 18.47 -5.48 -9.31
CA MET A 32 19.34 -6.14 -8.32
C MET A 32 19.46 -7.66 -8.52
N LEU A 33 18.57 -8.30 -9.28
CA LEU A 33 18.70 -9.71 -9.66
C LEU A 33 19.91 -9.98 -10.56
N PHE A 34 20.35 -8.98 -11.32
CA PHE A 34 21.47 -9.10 -12.26
C PHE A 34 22.82 -8.75 -11.65
N TYR A 35 22.85 -8.32 -10.38
CA TYR A 35 24.09 -8.08 -9.63
C TYR A 35 24.43 -9.30 -8.75
N LYS A 36 25.69 -9.43 -8.31
CA LYS A 36 26.16 -10.47 -7.36
C LYS A 36 25.55 -10.29 -5.95
N SER A 37 24.23 -10.38 -5.86
CA SER A 37 23.47 -10.31 -4.60
C SER A 37 22.75 -11.63 -4.35
N ASN A 38 22.19 -11.80 -3.16
CA ASN A 38 21.40 -12.98 -2.82
C ASN A 38 20.10 -13.00 -3.67
N ILE A 39 20.13 -13.76 -4.76
CA ILE A 39 19.01 -13.86 -5.73
C ILE A 39 17.70 -14.22 -5.04
N LEU A 40 17.72 -15.12 -4.04
CA LEU A 40 16.50 -15.56 -3.36
C LEU A 40 15.80 -14.38 -2.67
N VAL A 41 16.57 -13.56 -1.95
CA VAL A 41 16.04 -12.36 -1.27
C VAL A 41 15.46 -11.38 -2.28
N ARG A 42 16.12 -11.18 -3.44
CA ARG A 42 15.63 -10.27 -4.48
C ARG A 42 14.38 -10.78 -5.19
N CYS A 43 14.24 -12.09 -5.36
CA CYS A 43 12.99 -12.68 -5.84
C CYS A 43 11.83 -12.44 -4.85
N ILE A 44 12.10 -12.57 -3.54
CA ILE A 44 11.10 -12.26 -2.50
C ILE A 44 10.72 -10.78 -2.52
N ASP A 45 11.70 -9.87 -2.60
CA ASP A 45 11.46 -8.43 -2.73
C ASP A 45 10.58 -8.12 -3.95
N LEU A 46 10.91 -8.68 -5.12
CA LEU A 46 10.16 -8.47 -6.35
C LEU A 46 8.72 -8.99 -6.25
N ALA A 47 8.53 -10.17 -5.66
CA ALA A 47 7.21 -10.74 -5.43
C ALA A 47 6.40 -9.86 -4.46
N ALA A 48 7.01 -9.38 -3.38
CA ALA A 48 6.37 -8.51 -2.41
C ALA A 48 5.91 -7.19 -3.05
N TYR A 49 6.78 -6.49 -3.78
CA TYR A 49 6.41 -5.23 -4.44
C TYR A 49 5.35 -5.44 -5.54
N THR A 50 5.43 -6.53 -6.30
CA THR A 50 4.39 -6.87 -7.29
C THR A 50 3.02 -7.06 -6.61
N LEU A 51 2.96 -7.77 -5.49
CA LEU A 51 1.72 -7.99 -4.76
C LEU A 51 1.13 -6.70 -4.20
N VAL A 52 1.97 -5.82 -3.64
CA VAL A 52 1.53 -4.48 -3.21
C VAL A 52 0.97 -3.71 -4.39
N PHE A 53 1.66 -3.69 -5.53
CA PHE A 53 1.22 -2.97 -6.73
C PHE A 53 -0.17 -3.42 -7.17
N LEU A 54 -0.38 -4.74 -7.30
CA LEU A 54 -1.68 -5.31 -7.67
C LEU A 54 -2.78 -4.92 -6.69
N PHE A 55 -2.47 -4.89 -5.39
CA PHE A 55 -3.43 -4.51 -4.36
C PHE A 55 -3.80 -3.02 -4.42
N VAL A 56 -2.82 -2.13 -4.55
CA VAL A 56 -3.05 -0.67 -4.70
C VAL A 56 -3.85 -0.38 -5.97
N TYR A 57 -3.50 -1.05 -7.07
CA TYR A 57 -4.23 -0.96 -8.33
C TYR A 57 -5.69 -1.40 -8.19
N HIS A 58 -5.95 -2.53 -7.52
CA HIS A 58 -7.32 -2.98 -7.25
C HIS A 58 -8.09 -2.02 -6.34
N GLY A 59 -7.44 -1.47 -5.30
CA GLY A 59 -8.06 -0.47 -4.42
C GLY A 59 -8.47 0.80 -5.18
N LEU A 60 -7.60 1.30 -6.06
CA LEU A 60 -7.91 2.43 -6.94
C LEU A 60 -9.03 2.11 -7.94
N SER A 61 -9.00 0.92 -8.53
CA SER A 61 -10.06 0.47 -9.45
C SER A 61 -11.42 0.46 -8.76
N ILE A 62 -11.52 -0.11 -7.57
CA ILE A 62 -12.76 -0.11 -6.78
C ILE A 62 -13.18 1.32 -6.42
N LEU A 63 -12.25 2.17 -6.02
CA LEU A 63 -12.56 3.57 -5.72
C LEU A 63 -13.05 4.34 -6.96
N ASN A 64 -12.61 3.99 -8.16
CA ASN A 64 -12.97 4.70 -9.38
C ASN A 64 -14.27 4.19 -10.02
N TYR A 65 -14.53 2.88 -9.93
CA TYR A 65 -15.68 2.24 -10.61
C TYR A 65 -16.85 1.93 -9.68
N ASN A 66 -16.61 1.75 -8.37
CA ASN A 66 -17.64 1.31 -7.43
C ASN A 66 -18.02 2.36 -6.39
N TYR A 67 -17.21 3.39 -6.22
CA TYR A 67 -17.55 4.51 -5.33
C TYR A 67 -18.58 5.46 -5.99
N PRO A 68 -19.56 5.99 -5.24
CA PRO A 68 -19.95 5.60 -3.88
C PRO A 68 -21.01 4.48 -3.86
N ASP A 69 -21.72 4.24 -4.96
CA ASP A 69 -23.06 3.66 -4.88
C ASP A 69 -23.19 2.25 -5.51
N VAL A 70 -22.12 1.70 -6.09
CA VAL A 70 -22.21 0.40 -6.81
C VAL A 70 -21.67 -0.74 -5.93
N PRO A 71 -22.52 -1.69 -5.51
CA PRO A 71 -22.07 -2.82 -4.70
C PRO A 71 -21.05 -3.67 -5.47
N LEU A 72 -20.01 -4.13 -4.78
CA LEU A 72 -19.04 -5.06 -5.36
C LEU A 72 -19.68 -6.43 -5.63
N SER A 73 -19.35 -7.02 -6.77
CA SER A 73 -19.69 -8.41 -7.07
C SER A 73 -19.08 -9.38 -6.04
N PRO A 74 -19.68 -10.57 -5.82
CA PRO A 74 -19.13 -11.58 -4.91
C PRO A 74 -17.68 -11.96 -5.22
N ARG A 75 -17.33 -12.04 -6.51
CA ARG A 75 -15.97 -12.33 -6.97
C ARG A 75 -14.99 -11.21 -6.59
N GLN A 76 -15.36 -9.95 -6.81
CA GLN A 76 -14.54 -8.80 -6.41
C GLN A 76 -14.35 -8.74 -4.89
N LYS A 77 -15.41 -9.03 -4.10
CA LYS A 77 -15.31 -9.09 -2.62
C LYS A 77 -14.30 -10.16 -2.16
N ARG A 78 -14.32 -11.34 -2.77
CA ARG A 78 -13.38 -12.42 -2.42
C ARG A 78 -11.93 -12.03 -2.74
N VAL A 79 -11.68 -11.51 -3.93
CA VAL A 79 -10.36 -11.04 -4.36
C VAL A 79 -9.87 -9.92 -3.45
N PHE A 80 -10.72 -8.95 -3.12
CA PHE A 80 -10.40 -7.86 -2.21
C PHE A 80 -9.98 -8.37 -0.83
N ASN A 81 -10.72 -9.33 -0.25
CA ASN A 81 -10.38 -9.88 1.07
C ASN A 81 -9.04 -10.64 1.05
N ILE A 82 -8.76 -11.41 0.00
CA ILE A 82 -7.48 -12.12 -0.15
C ILE A 82 -6.34 -11.11 -0.25
N LEU A 83 -6.48 -10.09 -1.11
CA LEU A 83 -5.44 -9.07 -1.26
C LEU A 83 -5.27 -8.24 0.02
N TYR A 84 -6.34 -7.99 0.77
CA TYR A 84 -6.28 -7.32 2.07
C TYR A 84 -5.46 -8.14 3.09
N LEU A 85 -5.68 -9.46 3.15
CA LEU A 85 -4.90 -10.36 4.01
C LEU A 85 -3.42 -10.38 3.60
N ILE A 86 -3.15 -10.50 2.30
CA ILE A 86 -1.79 -10.47 1.76
C ILE A 86 -1.12 -9.13 2.10
N ASN A 87 -1.83 -8.01 1.99
CA ASN A 87 -1.31 -6.70 2.35
C ASN A 87 -0.96 -6.58 3.84
N PHE A 88 -1.74 -7.20 4.72
CA PHE A 88 -1.41 -7.26 6.14
C PHE A 88 -0.08 -7.99 6.38
N ILE A 89 0.13 -9.12 5.71
CA ILE A 89 1.41 -9.86 5.76
C ILE A 89 2.56 -9.02 5.17
N LEU A 90 2.32 -8.32 4.07
CA LEU A 90 3.31 -7.43 3.45
C LEU A 90 3.69 -6.25 4.35
N ILE A 91 2.74 -5.70 5.12
CA ILE A 91 3.04 -4.67 6.13
C ILE A 91 3.96 -5.23 7.22
N ALA A 92 3.74 -6.47 7.67
CA ALA A 92 4.64 -7.12 8.61
C ALA A 92 6.05 -7.33 8.01
N TYR A 93 6.14 -7.69 6.73
CA TYR A 93 7.41 -7.79 6.01
C TYR A 93 8.13 -6.44 5.89
N LEU A 94 7.43 -5.38 5.47
CA LEU A 94 7.99 -4.03 5.37
C LEU A 94 8.39 -3.49 6.74
N PHE A 95 7.63 -3.79 7.79
CA PHE A 95 8.00 -3.47 9.17
C PHE A 95 9.30 -4.17 9.57
N ALA A 96 9.44 -5.46 9.27
CA ALA A 96 10.68 -6.19 9.50
C ALA A 96 11.86 -5.57 8.72
N GLN A 97 11.65 -5.08 7.50
CA GLN A 97 12.68 -4.34 6.76
C GLN A 97 13.06 -3.04 7.46
N VAL A 98 12.09 -2.26 7.96
CA VAL A 98 12.33 -1.02 8.73
C VAL A 98 13.11 -1.32 10.02
N VAL A 99 12.75 -2.39 10.74
CA VAL A 99 13.50 -2.83 11.93
C VAL A 99 14.90 -3.28 11.54
N ASN A 100 15.06 -3.99 10.43
CA ASN A 100 16.36 -4.39 9.92
C ASN A 100 17.22 -3.21 9.43
N THR A 101 16.63 -2.06 9.09
CA THR A 101 17.38 -0.83 8.79
C THR A 101 17.61 0.04 10.02
N TRP A 102 17.02 -0.29 11.17
CA TRP A 102 17.13 0.48 12.41
C TRP A 102 18.56 0.60 12.93
N TRP A 103 19.43 -0.37 12.65
CA TRP A 103 20.84 -0.24 13.02
C TRP A 103 21.46 1.01 12.38
N MET A 104 21.05 1.45 11.18
CA MET A 104 21.61 2.65 10.53
C MET A 104 21.28 3.96 11.26
N VAL A 105 20.36 3.95 12.23
CA VAL A 105 20.03 5.13 13.05
C VAL A 105 21.28 5.71 13.71
N HIS A 106 22.20 4.89 14.21
CA HIS A 106 23.43 5.41 14.84
C HIS A 106 24.29 6.20 13.84
N ILE A 107 24.38 5.76 12.59
CA ILE A 107 25.12 6.44 11.52
C ILE A 107 24.52 7.81 11.22
N VAL A 108 23.19 7.92 11.26
CA VAL A 108 22.48 9.17 10.98
C VAL A 108 22.69 10.22 12.08
N PHE A 109 22.70 9.79 13.34
CA PHE A 109 22.81 10.68 14.50
C PHE A 109 24.24 10.90 15.01
N ASP A 110 25.23 10.21 14.45
CA ASP A 110 26.64 10.43 14.78
C ASP A 110 27.20 11.67 14.06
N SER A 111 27.62 12.66 14.85
CA SER A 111 28.18 13.93 14.37
C SER A 111 29.52 13.78 13.64
N GLU A 112 30.29 12.72 13.88
CA GLU A 112 31.57 12.49 13.20
C GLU A 112 31.36 11.98 11.76
N ILE A 113 30.28 11.23 11.54
CA ILE A 113 29.99 10.57 10.24
C ILE A 113 29.24 11.51 9.29
N GLN A 114 28.60 12.56 9.80
CA GLN A 114 27.85 13.56 9.02
C GLN A 114 28.66 14.25 7.90
N LYS A 115 30.00 14.25 7.99
CA LYS A 115 30.88 14.87 6.99
C LYS A 115 31.08 14.04 5.72
N ASN A 116 30.59 12.80 5.68
CA ASN A 116 30.78 11.88 4.55
C ASN A 116 29.54 11.83 3.64
N ASN A 117 29.73 11.75 2.31
CA ASN A 117 28.66 11.50 1.34
C ASN A 117 27.83 10.24 1.66
N ASN A 118 28.42 9.25 2.33
CA ASN A 118 27.71 8.04 2.75
C ASN A 118 26.60 8.32 3.77
N TRP A 119 26.70 9.40 4.56
CA TRP A 119 25.67 9.82 5.52
C TRP A 119 24.37 10.21 4.82
N VAL A 120 24.46 10.96 3.72
CA VAL A 120 23.29 11.40 2.94
C VAL A 120 22.54 10.19 2.39
N MET A 121 23.28 9.22 1.83
CA MET A 121 22.70 7.99 1.29
C MET A 121 22.03 7.15 2.39
N ALA A 122 22.70 6.94 3.52
CA ALA A 122 22.16 6.19 4.65
C ALA A 122 20.88 6.84 5.22
N THR A 123 20.91 8.17 5.40
CA THR A 123 19.75 8.94 5.86
C THR A 123 18.59 8.86 4.88
N ALA A 124 18.86 8.99 3.57
CA ALA A 124 17.85 8.89 2.53
C ALA A 124 17.18 7.50 2.52
N VAL A 125 17.96 6.42 2.62
CA VAL A 125 17.44 5.05 2.69
C VAL A 125 16.55 4.86 3.92
N LEU A 126 17.00 5.31 5.10
CA LEU A 126 16.23 5.20 6.34
C LEU A 126 14.89 5.96 6.26
N LEU A 127 14.93 7.23 5.81
CA LEU A 127 13.74 8.05 5.65
C LEU A 127 12.77 7.47 4.63
N LEU A 128 13.29 6.97 3.50
CA LEU A 128 12.47 6.35 2.46
C LEU A 128 11.78 5.08 2.97
N SER A 129 12.49 4.21 3.71
CA SER A 129 11.90 3.01 4.32
C SER A 129 10.75 3.35 5.28
N TRP A 130 10.95 4.34 6.16
CA TRP A 130 9.91 4.82 7.06
C TRP A 130 8.73 5.42 6.30
N PHE A 131 8.99 6.23 5.29
CA PHE A 131 7.95 6.85 4.46
C PHE A 131 7.09 5.80 3.74
N ILE A 132 7.71 4.79 3.14
CA ILE A 132 7.00 3.68 2.48
C ILE A 132 6.12 2.93 3.48
N PHE A 133 6.64 2.65 4.67
CA PHE A 133 5.91 1.96 5.72
C PHE A 133 4.67 2.75 6.18
N LEU A 134 4.83 4.05 6.44
CA LEU A 134 3.72 4.93 6.83
C LEU A 134 2.64 5.02 5.73
N ILE A 135 3.04 5.10 4.46
CA ILE A 135 2.11 5.07 3.33
C ILE A 135 1.32 3.76 3.30
N HIS A 136 1.95 2.62 3.54
CA HIS A 136 1.27 1.33 3.57
C HIS A 136 0.25 1.22 4.71
N LEU A 137 0.57 1.78 5.88
CA LEU A 137 -0.39 1.87 7.00
C LEU A 137 -1.58 2.76 6.65
N ALA A 138 -1.34 3.94 6.06
CA ALA A 138 -2.40 4.84 5.62
C ALA A 138 -3.30 4.17 4.58
N PHE A 139 -2.71 3.40 3.65
CA PHE A 139 -3.45 2.65 2.66
C PHE A 139 -4.32 1.56 3.26
N LEU A 140 -3.78 0.78 4.21
CA LEU A 140 -4.55 -0.24 4.94
C LEU A 140 -5.76 0.37 5.65
N ALA A 141 -5.56 1.51 6.32
CA ALA A 141 -6.63 2.22 7.00
C ALA A 141 -7.72 2.71 6.04
N GLY A 142 -7.34 3.26 4.88
CA GLY A 142 -8.28 3.69 3.86
C GLY A 142 -9.05 2.53 3.22
N MET A 143 -8.39 1.40 2.97
CA MET A 143 -9.02 0.18 2.45
C MET A 143 -9.99 -0.44 3.47
N PHE A 144 -9.65 -0.42 4.76
CA PHE A 144 -10.57 -0.84 5.81
C PHE A 144 -11.84 0.01 5.83
N ARG A 145 -11.70 1.34 5.72
CA ARG A 145 -12.85 2.25 5.60
C ARG A 145 -13.66 1.98 4.34
N LEU A 146 -13.00 1.74 3.21
CA LEU A 146 -13.65 1.44 1.93
C LEU A 146 -14.49 0.16 2.03
N ARG A 147 -13.94 -0.89 2.67
CA ARG A 147 -14.67 -2.13 2.95
C ARG A 147 -15.92 -1.89 3.79
N ARG A 148 -15.83 -1.08 4.84
CA ARG A 148 -16.96 -0.74 5.70
C ARG A 148 -18.04 0.03 4.94
N PHE A 149 -17.64 1.00 4.12
CA PHE A 149 -18.55 1.82 3.32
C PHE A 149 -19.31 0.97 2.29
N ILE A 150 -18.60 0.08 1.57
CA ILE A 150 -19.22 -0.84 0.61
C ILE A 150 -20.19 -1.80 1.30
N HIS A 151 -19.84 -2.28 2.50
CA HIS A 151 -20.74 -3.15 3.28
C HIS A 151 -22.02 -2.41 3.69
N GLN A 152 -21.90 -1.19 4.22
CA GLN A 152 -23.03 -0.35 4.59
C GLN A 152 -23.94 -0.06 3.40
N ASN A 153 -23.37 0.30 2.24
CA ASN A 153 -24.16 0.58 1.03
C ASN A 153 -24.83 -0.68 0.47
N THR A 154 -24.16 -1.84 0.51
CA THR A 154 -24.78 -3.11 0.08
C THR A 154 -26.00 -3.45 0.95
N VAL A 155 -25.88 -3.27 2.27
CA VAL A 155 -26.98 -3.56 3.21
C VAL A 155 -28.12 -2.56 3.04
N GLY A 156 -27.81 -1.27 2.92
CA GLY A 156 -28.81 -0.22 2.68
C GLY A 156 -29.60 -0.44 1.37
N SER A 157 -28.90 -0.75 0.28
CA SER A 157 -29.56 -1.06 -1.01
C SER A 157 -30.42 -2.31 -0.96
N TRP A 158 -30.10 -3.26 -0.08
CA TRP A 158 -30.91 -4.46 0.11
C TRP A 158 -32.23 -4.07 0.79
N TYR A 159 -32.18 -3.34 1.92
CA TYR A 159 -33.39 -2.86 2.59
C TYR A 159 -34.28 -2.02 1.67
N GLU A 160 -33.72 -1.09 0.89
CA GLU A 160 -34.50 -0.32 -0.08
C GLU A 160 -35.20 -1.18 -1.15
N GLN A 161 -34.60 -2.30 -1.58
CA GLN A 161 -35.24 -3.22 -2.52
C GLN A 161 -36.39 -4.04 -1.91
N PHE A 162 -36.36 -4.30 -0.60
CA PHE A 162 -37.39 -5.09 0.08
C PHE A 162 -38.46 -4.23 0.76
N ASP A 163 -38.13 -2.99 1.15
CA ASP A 163 -39.06 -2.00 1.71
C ASP A 163 -39.87 -1.28 0.61
N GLN A 164 -39.51 -1.42 -0.67
CA GLN A 164 -40.27 -0.92 -1.84
C GLN A 164 -41.31 -1.92 -2.39
N LYS A 165 -41.79 -2.87 -1.59
CA LYS A 165 -43.02 -3.62 -1.91
C LYS A 165 -44.23 -2.92 -1.26
N PRO A 166 -45.34 -2.79 -2.00
CA PRO A 166 -46.29 -1.67 -1.99
C PRO A 166 -46.95 -1.36 -0.65
#